data_AF-A0A0K1R8X0-F1
#
_entry.id   AF-A0A0K1R8X0-F1
#
_cell.length_a   1.000
_cell.length_b   1.000
_cell.length_c   1.000
_cell.angle_alpha   90.00
_cell.angle_beta   90.00
_cell.angle_gamma   90.00
#
_symmetry.space_group_name_H-M   'P 1'
#
loop_
_entity.id
_entity.type
_entity.pdbx_description
1 polymer ?
#
loop_
_entity_poly.entity_id
_entity_poly.type
_entity_poly.pdbx_seq_one_letter_code
_entity_poly.pdbx_strand_id
1 'polypeptide(L)'
;MLTLLLIVLIIGALVWLLPAGGGKQLQSRQQEQISLDDALADAKRWTDRLGSQVLNISGTDAASTQAMADASERFNAASAGLADARTPKQAMLARESALEGLHYVNAAREIMGMPAGPALPELEGQRQAGRVTEERTVRQEDGTVVTASPVATAATPHYYPGGAVAGRPVPAGWYSTAWWAPAMMTGMWAASSMMFYSAMFAGMAGTPSPEAFEAGDFGGDMGGDMGGMDGMSDVGGAEGLGDMGGFEGGGFDGGGFDFGFDF
;
A
#
# COMPACT_ATOMS: atom_id res chain seq x y z
N MET A 1 -30.13 29.80 60.67
CA MET A 1 -29.43 28.50 60.71
C MET A 1 -29.96 27.54 59.65
N LEU A 2 -31.27 27.26 59.61
CA LEU A 2 -31.86 26.33 58.62
C LEU A 2 -31.67 26.78 57.14
N THR A 3 -31.78 28.07 56.87
CA THR A 3 -31.62 28.67 55.53
C THR A 3 -30.18 28.57 54.99
N LEU A 4 -29.17 28.73 55.85
CA LEU A 4 -27.76 28.59 55.48
C LEU A 4 -27.41 27.15 55.11
N LEU A 5 -27.94 26.18 55.85
CA LEU A 5 -27.77 24.75 55.56
C LEU A 5 -28.38 24.36 54.21
N LEU A 6 -29.56 24.89 53.89
CA LEU A 6 -30.27 24.61 52.65
C LEU A 6 -29.52 25.15 51.42
N ILE A 7 -28.91 26.34 51.54
CA ILE A 7 -28.10 26.94 50.48
C ILE A 7 -26.84 26.11 50.21
N VAL A 8 -26.13 25.67 51.26
CA VAL A 8 -24.93 24.82 51.10
C VAL A 8 -25.26 23.49 50.44
N LEU A 9 -26.41 22.90 50.78
CA LEU A 9 -26.86 21.63 50.21
C LEU A 9 -27.24 21.76 48.73
N ILE A 10 -27.90 22.87 48.35
CA ILE A 10 -28.21 23.18 46.95
C ILE A 10 -26.94 23.43 46.15
N ILE A 11 -25.97 24.20 46.69
CA ILE A 11 -24.69 24.46 46.01
C ILE A 11 -23.90 23.17 45.85
N GLY A 12 -23.86 22.31 46.86
CA GLY A 12 -23.22 20.99 46.79
C GLY A 12 -23.85 20.10 45.73
N ALA A 13 -25.18 20.06 45.65
CA ALA A 13 -25.90 19.31 44.62
C ALA A 13 -25.66 19.87 43.21
N LEU A 14 -25.60 21.21 43.07
CA LEU A 14 -25.35 21.88 41.79
C LEU A 14 -23.93 21.63 41.27
N VAL A 15 -22.94 21.61 42.17
CA VAL A 15 -21.53 21.30 41.84
C VAL A 15 -21.35 19.83 41.49
N TRP A 16 -22.07 18.92 42.16
CA TRP A 16 -22.03 17.49 41.86
C TRP A 16 -22.67 17.13 40.52
N LEU A 17 -23.65 17.93 40.06
CA LEU A 17 -24.27 17.78 38.74
C LEU A 17 -23.41 18.31 37.58
N LEU A 18 -22.31 19.03 37.86
CA LEU A 18 -21.37 19.44 36.82
C LEU A 18 -20.60 18.20 36.32
N PRO A 19 -20.65 17.87 35.02
CA PRO A 19 -20.01 16.68 34.51
C PRO A 19 -18.48 16.81 34.66
N ALA A 20 -17.90 16.01 35.55
CA ALA A 20 -16.46 15.81 35.71
C ALA A 20 -15.80 15.08 34.50
N GLY A 21 -16.46 15.09 33.33
CA GLY A 21 -16.14 14.29 32.15
C GLY A 21 -15.11 14.89 31.18
N GLY A 22 -14.72 16.16 31.34
CA GLY A 22 -13.84 16.85 30.39
C GLY A 22 -12.40 16.32 30.34
N GLY A 23 -11.88 15.76 31.44
CA GLY A 23 -10.48 15.31 31.52
C GLY A 23 -10.17 14.09 30.64
N LYS A 24 -11.12 13.16 30.50
CA LYS A 24 -10.93 11.92 29.73
C LYS A 24 -10.91 12.18 28.21
N GLN A 25 -11.74 13.09 27.71
CA GLN A 25 -11.77 13.47 26.28
C GLN A 25 -10.55 14.30 25.85
N LEU A 26 -9.99 15.13 26.72
CA LEU A 26 -8.75 15.84 26.43
C LEU A 26 -7.55 14.89 26.41
N GLN A 27 -7.50 13.93 27.34
CA GLN A 27 -6.44 12.92 27.37
C GLN A 27 -6.48 12.01 26.14
N SER A 28 -7.66 11.56 25.68
CA SER A 28 -7.76 10.70 24.49
C SER A 28 -7.29 11.41 23.22
N ARG A 29 -7.66 12.68 23.03
CA ARG A 29 -7.20 13.48 21.87
C ARG A 29 -5.70 13.72 21.87
N GLN A 30 -5.11 13.96 23.04
CA GLN A 30 -3.66 14.10 23.16
C GLN A 30 -2.93 12.80 22.83
N GLN A 31 -3.45 11.65 23.27
CA GLN A 31 -2.88 10.34 22.94
C GLN A 31 -2.97 10.04 21.45
N GLU A 32 -4.09 10.35 20.80
CA GLU A 32 -4.26 10.19 19.35
C GLU A 32 -3.25 11.06 18.58
N GLN A 33 -3.06 12.31 18.98
CA GLN A 33 -2.08 13.21 18.36
C GLN A 33 -0.65 12.68 18.48
N ILE A 34 -0.25 12.25 19.68
CA ILE A 34 1.08 11.65 19.91
C ILE A 34 1.26 10.40 19.03
N SER A 35 0.23 9.54 18.95
CA SER A 35 0.31 8.33 18.12
C SER A 35 0.44 8.64 16.62
N LEU A 36 -0.17 9.73 16.17
CA LEU A 36 -0.05 10.20 14.79
C LEU A 36 1.35 10.76 14.54
N ASP A 37 1.84 11.63 15.43
CA ASP A 37 3.16 12.25 15.32
C ASP A 37 4.28 11.19 15.28
N ASP A 38 4.18 10.17 16.14
CA ASP A 38 5.12 9.03 16.17
C ASP A 38 5.06 8.22 14.87
N ALA A 39 3.85 7.94 14.36
CA ALA A 39 3.67 7.20 13.11
C ALA A 39 4.19 7.98 11.89
N LEU A 40 3.96 9.30 11.84
CA LEU A 40 4.49 10.19 10.80
C LEU A 40 6.02 10.25 10.86
N ALA A 41 6.60 10.32 12.06
CA ALA A 41 8.05 10.34 12.23
C ALA A 41 8.70 9.03 11.76
N ASP A 42 8.12 7.88 12.09
CA ASP A 42 8.65 6.58 11.62
C ASP A 42 8.52 6.46 10.10
N ALA A 43 7.33 6.77 9.54
CA ALA A 43 7.12 6.77 8.10
C ALA A 43 8.11 7.69 7.38
N LYS A 44 8.29 8.92 7.87
CA LYS A 44 9.26 9.87 7.33
C LYS A 44 10.68 9.31 7.34
N ARG A 45 11.12 8.73 8.45
CA ARG A 45 12.47 8.14 8.57
C ARG A 45 12.71 7.07 7.51
N TRP A 46 11.75 6.19 7.25
CA TRP A 46 11.88 5.15 6.23
C TRP A 46 11.82 5.71 4.82
N THR A 47 10.94 6.67 4.55
CA THR A 47 10.85 7.36 3.25
C THR A 47 12.13 8.12 2.93
N ASP A 48 12.69 8.87 3.89
CA ASP A 48 13.97 9.58 3.72
C ASP A 48 15.12 8.60 3.44
N ARG A 49 15.16 7.46 4.15
CA ARG A 49 16.13 6.39 3.91
C ARG A 49 15.98 5.82 2.50
N LEU A 50 14.77 5.53 2.04
CA LEU A 50 14.49 5.04 0.70
C LEU A 50 14.92 6.06 -0.36
N GLY A 51 14.53 7.32 -0.20
CA GLY A 51 14.90 8.40 -1.12
C GLY A 51 16.41 8.54 -1.25
N SER A 52 17.15 8.43 -0.14
CA SER A 52 18.62 8.40 -0.18
C SER A 52 19.17 7.23 -1.01
N GLN A 53 18.57 6.05 -0.96
CA GLN A 53 19.01 4.91 -1.78
C GLN A 53 18.69 5.12 -3.25
N VAL A 54 17.45 5.50 -3.57
CA VAL A 54 16.97 5.70 -4.94
C VAL A 54 17.76 6.78 -5.68
N LEU A 55 18.16 7.86 -4.99
CA LEU A 55 18.93 8.95 -5.60
C LEU A 55 20.42 8.62 -5.83
N ASN A 56 20.97 7.63 -5.12
CA ASN A 56 22.42 7.36 -5.11
C ASN A 56 22.81 6.01 -5.73
N ILE A 57 21.84 5.16 -6.07
CA ILE A 57 22.08 3.84 -6.63
C ILE A 57 21.46 3.78 -8.02
N SER A 58 22.28 3.45 -9.01
CA SER A 58 21.83 3.18 -10.37
C SER A 58 22.07 1.70 -10.67
N GLY A 59 21.09 1.04 -11.30
CA GLY A 59 21.25 -0.33 -11.77
C GLY A 59 22.37 -0.45 -12.81
N THR A 60 23.07 -1.58 -12.81
CA THR A 60 24.16 -1.87 -13.76
C THR A 60 23.78 -2.88 -14.84
N ASP A 61 22.61 -3.51 -14.70
CA ASP A 61 22.03 -4.45 -15.64
C ASP A 61 20.50 -4.29 -15.67
N ALA A 62 19.82 -5.05 -16.53
CA ALA A 62 18.37 -4.93 -16.69
C ALA A 62 17.59 -5.27 -15.39
N ALA A 63 18.02 -6.27 -14.64
CA ALA A 63 17.32 -6.73 -13.44
C ALA A 63 17.47 -5.72 -12.28
N SER A 64 18.69 -5.23 -12.06
CA SER A 64 18.98 -4.20 -11.05
C SER A 64 18.37 -2.85 -11.43
N THR A 65 18.31 -2.51 -12.72
CA THR A 65 17.63 -1.31 -13.21
C THR A 65 16.13 -1.38 -12.94
N GLN A 66 15.50 -2.54 -13.24
CA GLN A 66 14.10 -2.75 -12.94
C GLN A 66 13.81 -2.66 -11.44
N ALA A 67 14.61 -3.34 -10.60
CA ALA A 67 14.44 -3.29 -9.16
C ALA A 67 14.59 -1.85 -8.60
N MET A 68 15.52 -1.05 -9.14
CA MET A 68 15.62 0.36 -8.75
C MET A 68 14.45 1.21 -9.28
N ALA A 69 13.88 0.88 -10.43
CA ALA A 69 12.66 1.52 -10.94
C ALA A 69 11.46 1.21 -10.02
N ASP A 70 11.26 -0.06 -9.65
CA ASP A 70 10.22 -0.48 -8.70
C ASP A 70 10.41 0.21 -7.33
N ALA A 71 11.66 0.33 -6.85
CA ALA A 71 11.98 1.08 -5.64
C ALA A 71 11.62 2.57 -5.75
N SER A 72 11.82 3.17 -6.93
CA SER A 72 11.48 4.57 -7.20
C SER A 72 9.97 4.79 -7.24
N GLU A 73 9.20 3.86 -7.80
CA GLU A 73 7.74 3.89 -7.76
C GLU A 73 7.24 3.84 -6.32
N ARG A 74 7.82 2.95 -5.50
CA ARG A 74 7.50 2.87 -4.07
C ARG A 74 7.91 4.11 -3.29
N PHE A 75 9.01 4.76 -3.66
CA PHE A 75 9.40 6.05 -3.08
C PHE A 75 8.38 7.14 -3.38
N ASN A 76 7.88 7.22 -4.61
CA ASN A 76 6.84 8.18 -4.98
C ASN A 76 5.54 7.92 -4.21
N ALA A 77 5.10 6.67 -4.13
CA ALA A 77 3.92 6.26 -3.37
C ALA A 77 4.06 6.58 -1.87
N ALA A 78 5.20 6.24 -1.26
CA ALA A 78 5.48 6.53 0.14
C ALA A 78 5.54 8.04 0.42
N SER A 79 6.14 8.82 -0.48
CA SER A 79 6.25 10.28 -0.35
C SER A 79 4.89 10.96 -0.44
N ALA A 80 4.07 10.56 -1.43
CA ALA A 80 2.70 11.07 -1.57
C ALA A 80 1.83 10.66 -0.36
N GLY A 81 1.85 9.38 0.01
CA GLY A 81 1.09 8.87 1.17
C GLY A 81 1.48 9.54 2.49
N LEU A 82 2.77 9.82 2.69
CA LEU A 82 3.24 10.55 3.87
C LEU A 82 2.75 12.00 3.89
N ALA A 83 2.74 12.69 2.74
CA ALA A 83 2.25 14.07 2.64
C ALA A 83 0.74 14.18 2.94
N ASP A 84 -0.03 13.17 2.53
CA ASP A 84 -1.48 13.14 2.68
C ASP A 84 -1.96 12.51 4.00
N ALA A 85 -1.09 11.82 4.74
CA ALA A 85 -1.48 11.13 5.97
C ALA A 85 -2.05 12.10 7.03
N ARG A 86 -3.23 11.74 7.55
CA ARG A 86 -3.94 12.43 8.65
C ARG A 86 -4.28 11.51 9.82
N THR A 87 -4.00 10.22 9.70
CA THR A 87 -4.24 9.20 10.72
C THR A 87 -3.03 8.29 10.89
N PRO A 88 -2.84 7.66 12.07
CA PRO A 88 -1.75 6.71 12.27
C PRO A 88 -1.75 5.59 11.23
N LYS A 89 -2.94 5.07 10.86
CA LYS A 89 -3.07 4.02 9.82
C LYS A 89 -2.53 4.50 8.47
N GLN A 90 -2.86 5.72 8.03
CA GLN A 90 -2.33 6.28 6.78
C GLN A 90 -0.81 6.46 6.81
N ALA A 91 -0.25 6.93 7.93
CA ALA A 91 1.20 7.02 8.10
C ALA A 91 1.87 5.62 8.06
N MET A 92 1.26 4.61 8.67
CA MET A 92 1.72 3.23 8.60
C MET A 92 1.70 2.67 7.17
N LEU A 93 0.70 3.00 6.35
CA LEU A 93 0.66 2.60 4.93
C LEU A 93 1.80 3.24 4.12
N ALA A 94 2.10 4.52 4.37
CA ALA A 94 3.24 5.19 3.75
C ALA A 94 4.58 4.54 4.17
N ARG A 95 4.69 4.17 5.45
CA ARG A 95 5.84 3.41 5.97
C ARG A 95 5.98 2.05 5.28
N GLU A 96 4.91 1.27 5.12
CA GLU A 96 4.95 -0.02 4.42
C GLU A 96 5.41 0.16 2.97
N SER A 97 4.89 1.18 2.27
CA SER A 97 5.36 1.53 0.92
C SER A 97 6.86 1.82 0.88
N ALA A 98 7.39 2.57 1.86
CA ALA A 98 8.82 2.86 1.95
C ALA A 98 9.66 1.59 2.22
N LEU A 99 9.16 0.70 3.08
CA LEU A 99 9.83 -0.57 3.35
C LEU A 99 9.84 -1.48 2.12
N GLU A 100 8.73 -1.55 1.36
CA GLU A 100 8.67 -2.29 0.10
C GLU A 100 9.72 -1.78 -0.89
N GLY A 101 9.85 -0.46 -1.03
CA GLY A 101 10.90 0.14 -1.85
C GLY A 101 12.32 -0.22 -1.38
N LEU A 102 12.55 -0.27 -0.07
CA LEU A 102 13.85 -0.68 0.48
C LEU A 102 14.16 -2.16 0.24
N HIS A 103 13.14 -3.03 0.20
CA HIS A 103 13.31 -4.42 -0.20
C HIS A 103 13.72 -4.53 -1.67
N TYR A 104 13.13 -3.72 -2.56
CA TYR A 104 13.59 -3.63 -3.96
C TYR A 104 15.03 -3.09 -4.08
N VAL A 105 15.42 -2.10 -3.27
CA VAL A 105 16.82 -1.64 -3.20
C VAL A 105 17.76 -2.76 -2.76
N ASN A 106 17.38 -3.54 -1.74
CA ASN A 106 18.19 -4.68 -1.29
C ASN A 106 18.32 -5.73 -2.40
N ALA A 107 17.25 -6.00 -3.15
CA ALA A 107 17.27 -6.89 -4.29
C ALA A 107 18.21 -6.39 -5.41
N ALA A 108 18.16 -5.09 -5.73
CA ALA A 108 19.08 -4.48 -6.69
C ALA A 108 20.55 -4.61 -6.23
N ARG A 109 20.81 -4.34 -4.94
CA ARG A 109 22.14 -4.51 -4.33
C ARG A 109 22.63 -5.96 -4.44
N GLU A 110 21.76 -6.93 -4.19
CA GLU A 110 22.09 -8.36 -4.27
C GLU A 110 22.53 -8.76 -5.67
N ILE A 111 21.75 -8.40 -6.72
CA ILE A 111 22.11 -8.68 -8.12
C ILE A 111 23.46 -8.03 -8.47
N MET A 112 23.67 -6.78 -8.05
CA MET A 112 24.89 -6.03 -8.34
C MET A 112 26.10 -6.49 -7.51
N GLY A 113 25.96 -7.49 -6.63
CA GLY A 113 27.03 -7.94 -5.75
C GLY A 113 27.48 -6.87 -4.74
N MET A 114 26.62 -5.90 -4.44
CA MET A 114 26.89 -4.86 -3.45
C MET A 114 26.73 -5.42 -2.03
N PRO A 115 27.38 -4.81 -1.01
CA PRO A 115 27.10 -5.13 0.37
C PRO A 115 25.60 -4.99 0.69
N ALA A 116 25.07 -5.98 1.41
CA ALA A 116 23.69 -5.97 1.88
C ALA A 116 23.43 -4.71 2.71
N GLY A 117 22.25 -4.10 2.50
CA GLY A 117 21.80 -2.99 3.31
C GLY A 117 21.54 -3.40 4.76
N PRO A 118 21.38 -2.43 5.69
CA PRO A 118 20.92 -2.74 7.04
C PRO A 118 19.61 -3.51 7.01
N ALA A 119 19.48 -4.51 7.89
CA ALA A 119 18.30 -5.35 8.00
C ALA A 119 17.02 -4.51 8.03
N LEU A 120 16.03 -4.94 7.24
CA LEU A 120 14.73 -4.30 7.14
C LEU A 120 13.72 -5.07 8.00
N PRO A 121 12.75 -4.38 8.60
CA PRO A 121 11.55 -5.03 9.11
C PRO A 121 10.90 -5.89 8.01
N GLU A 122 10.36 -7.03 8.42
CA GLU A 122 9.52 -7.84 7.54
C GLU A 122 8.21 -7.07 7.26
N LEU A 123 7.80 -7.06 5.99
CA LEU A 123 6.56 -6.40 5.58
C LEU A 123 5.36 -7.14 6.16
N GLU A 124 4.26 -6.44 6.43
CA GLU A 124 3.02 -7.13 6.83
C GLU A 124 2.56 -8.11 5.74
N GLY A 125 2.58 -7.66 4.47
CA GLY A 125 2.23 -8.50 3.33
C GLY A 125 3.16 -9.71 3.20
N GLN A 126 4.46 -9.53 3.45
CA GLN A 126 5.45 -10.61 3.40
C GLN A 126 5.26 -11.62 4.53
N ARG A 127 4.96 -11.17 5.76
CA ARG A 127 4.69 -12.07 6.90
C ARG A 127 3.58 -13.06 6.61
N GLN A 128 2.55 -12.59 5.92
CA GLN A 128 1.44 -13.43 5.52
C GLN A 128 1.86 -14.26 4.29
N ALA A 129 2.32 -13.62 3.21
CA ALA A 129 2.55 -14.27 1.92
C ALA A 129 3.76 -15.21 1.89
N GLY A 130 4.60 -15.15 2.92
CA GLY A 130 5.76 -16.00 3.05
C GLY A 130 6.88 -15.65 2.08
N ARG A 131 7.82 -16.59 1.93
CA ARG A 131 8.96 -16.46 1.02
C ARG A 131 9.35 -17.79 0.39
N VAL A 132 9.91 -17.71 -0.81
CA VAL A 132 10.59 -18.82 -1.47
C VAL A 132 11.77 -19.27 -0.59
N THR A 133 11.85 -20.56 -0.30
CA THR A 133 12.91 -21.13 0.56
C THR A 133 13.90 -22.01 -0.18
N GLU A 134 13.57 -22.42 -1.40
CA GLU A 134 14.41 -23.27 -2.25
C GLU A 134 14.20 -22.92 -3.74
N GLU A 135 15.21 -23.18 -4.56
CA GLU A 135 15.08 -23.04 -6.00
C GLU A 135 14.14 -24.12 -6.55
N ARG A 136 13.18 -23.73 -7.38
CA ARG A 136 12.24 -24.67 -8.00
C ARG A 136 11.83 -24.19 -9.38
N THR A 137 11.78 -25.11 -10.32
CA THR A 137 11.35 -24.86 -11.70
C THR A 137 10.11 -25.67 -12.03
N VAL A 138 9.09 -25.01 -12.57
CA VAL A 138 7.84 -25.61 -13.01
C VAL A 138 7.61 -25.29 -14.48
N ARG A 139 7.16 -26.29 -15.24
CA ARG A 139 6.64 -26.11 -16.59
C ARG A 139 5.12 -26.04 -16.54
N GLN A 140 4.56 -24.96 -17.07
CA GLN A 140 3.12 -24.77 -17.23
C GLN A 140 2.59 -25.50 -18.47
N GLU A 141 1.28 -25.69 -18.55
CA GLU A 141 0.62 -26.40 -19.65
C GLU A 141 0.84 -25.74 -21.03
N ASP A 142 0.98 -24.42 -21.06
CA ASP A 142 1.28 -23.63 -22.25
C ASP A 142 2.74 -23.74 -22.73
N GLY A 143 3.57 -24.52 -22.00
CA GLY A 143 4.99 -24.72 -22.27
C GLY A 143 5.91 -23.70 -21.59
N THR A 144 5.36 -22.68 -20.93
CA THR A 144 6.13 -21.67 -20.20
C THR A 144 6.87 -22.33 -19.03
N VAL A 145 8.17 -22.07 -18.90
CA VAL A 145 8.99 -22.54 -17.78
C VAL A 145 9.22 -21.39 -16.82
N VAL A 146 8.79 -21.56 -15.58
CA VAL A 146 8.96 -20.57 -14.52
C VAL A 146 9.87 -21.14 -13.43
N THR A 147 10.88 -20.37 -13.04
CA THR A 147 11.79 -20.70 -11.93
C THR A 147 11.60 -19.70 -10.81
N ALA A 148 11.52 -20.19 -9.58
CA ALA A 148 11.58 -19.40 -8.35
C ALA A 148 12.90 -19.69 -7.62
N SER A 149 13.48 -18.70 -6.96
CA SER A 149 14.73 -18.82 -6.20
C SER A 149 14.69 -17.94 -4.93
N PRO A 150 15.30 -18.40 -3.82
CA PRO A 150 15.46 -17.57 -2.61
C PRO A 150 16.54 -16.50 -2.75
N VAL A 151 17.41 -16.60 -3.75
CA VAL A 151 18.55 -15.69 -3.98
C VAL A 151 18.58 -15.18 -5.42
N ALA A 152 19.24 -14.05 -5.65
CA ALA A 152 19.40 -13.47 -6.97
C ALA A 152 20.21 -14.42 -7.88
N THR A 153 19.67 -14.72 -9.06
CA THR A 153 20.37 -15.50 -10.09
C THR A 153 20.12 -14.88 -11.46
N ALA A 154 20.99 -15.18 -12.42
CA ALA A 154 20.78 -14.77 -13.81
C ALA A 154 19.50 -15.36 -14.43
N ALA A 155 18.99 -16.49 -13.91
CA ALA A 155 17.79 -17.14 -14.40
C ALA A 155 16.50 -16.55 -13.79
N THR A 156 16.60 -15.79 -12.70
CA THR A 156 15.46 -15.24 -11.96
C THR A 156 15.62 -13.74 -11.75
N PRO A 157 15.47 -12.91 -12.80
CA PRO A 157 15.77 -11.47 -12.73
C PRO A 157 14.66 -10.64 -12.06
N HIS A 158 13.48 -11.22 -11.79
CA HIS A 158 12.34 -10.49 -11.24
C HIS A 158 12.21 -10.72 -9.75
N TYR A 159 12.47 -9.68 -8.95
CA TYR A 159 12.23 -9.73 -7.51
C TYR A 159 10.80 -9.34 -7.17
N TYR A 160 10.21 -10.04 -6.19
CA TYR A 160 8.99 -9.61 -5.52
C TYR A 160 9.21 -9.60 -4.00
N PRO A 161 8.84 -8.53 -3.28
CA PRO A 161 9.09 -8.41 -1.84
C PRO A 161 8.16 -9.27 -0.97
N GLY A 162 7.12 -9.87 -1.55
CA GLY A 162 6.10 -10.64 -0.84
C GLY A 162 4.90 -9.79 -0.44
N GLY A 163 3.69 -10.32 -0.61
CA GLY A 163 2.48 -9.54 -0.39
C GLY A 163 1.23 -10.14 -1.02
N ALA A 164 0.16 -9.35 -1.06
CA ALA A 164 -1.09 -9.69 -1.71
C ALA A 164 -1.19 -9.02 -3.09
N VAL A 165 -1.59 -9.78 -4.10
CA VAL A 165 -1.96 -9.27 -5.43
C VAL A 165 -3.36 -9.76 -5.74
N ALA A 166 -4.30 -8.83 -5.93
CA ALA A 166 -5.72 -9.12 -6.15
C ALA A 166 -6.28 -10.16 -5.16
N GLY A 167 -6.03 -9.92 -3.86
CA GLY A 167 -6.50 -10.77 -2.77
C GLY A 167 -5.77 -12.11 -2.63
N ARG A 168 -4.66 -12.36 -3.36
CA ARG A 168 -3.93 -13.64 -3.28
C ARG A 168 -2.47 -13.46 -2.88
N PRO A 169 -1.90 -14.38 -2.09
CA PRO A 169 -0.50 -14.29 -1.68
C PRO A 169 0.43 -14.53 -2.86
N VAL A 170 1.43 -13.67 -2.98
CA VAL A 170 2.60 -13.88 -3.83
C VAL A 170 3.81 -13.93 -2.90
N PRO A 171 4.48 -15.08 -2.74
CA PRO A 171 5.63 -15.20 -1.84
C PRO A 171 6.78 -14.29 -2.24
N ALA A 172 7.51 -13.79 -1.25
CA ALA A 172 8.74 -13.04 -1.51
C ALA A 172 9.80 -13.93 -2.18
N GLY A 173 10.51 -13.41 -3.16
CA GLY A 173 11.59 -14.16 -3.81
C GLY A 173 11.91 -13.66 -5.21
N TRP A 174 12.79 -14.41 -5.86
CA TRP A 174 13.26 -14.17 -7.22
C TRP A 174 12.57 -15.10 -8.20
N TYR A 175 12.13 -14.58 -9.34
CA TYR A 175 11.38 -15.32 -10.35
C TYR A 175 11.93 -15.09 -11.75
N SER A 176 11.84 -16.12 -12.60
CA SER A 176 12.22 -16.03 -14.01
C SER A 176 11.24 -15.20 -14.84
N THR A 177 10.00 -15.09 -14.38
CA THR A 177 8.97 -14.21 -14.95
C THR A 177 8.18 -13.55 -13.83
N ALA A 178 7.73 -12.31 -14.04
CA ALA A 178 6.83 -11.61 -13.13
C ALA A 178 5.39 -12.12 -13.25
N TRP A 179 5.14 -13.38 -12.89
CA TRP A 179 3.87 -14.09 -13.09
C TRP A 179 2.66 -13.44 -12.40
N TRP A 180 2.89 -12.61 -11.38
CA TRP A 180 1.86 -11.82 -10.70
C TRP A 180 1.46 -10.54 -11.43
N ALA A 181 2.31 -10.02 -12.32
CA ALA A 181 2.16 -8.69 -12.91
C ALA A 181 0.82 -8.51 -13.66
N PRO A 182 0.32 -9.49 -14.44
CA PRO A 182 -0.99 -9.35 -15.08
C PRO A 182 -2.15 -9.19 -14.07
N ALA A 183 -2.11 -9.92 -12.95
CA ALA A 183 -3.14 -9.81 -11.92
C ALA A 183 -3.04 -8.50 -11.14
N MET A 184 -1.83 -7.97 -10.96
CA MET A 184 -1.61 -6.65 -10.37
C MET A 184 -2.20 -5.53 -11.24
N MET A 185 -2.07 -5.65 -12.57
CA MET A 185 -2.61 -4.66 -13.51
C MET A 185 -4.12 -4.76 -13.69
N THR A 186 -4.66 -5.97 -13.73
CA THR A 186 -6.07 -6.21 -14.10
C THR A 186 -6.99 -6.44 -12.90
N GLY A 187 -6.43 -6.70 -11.72
CA GLY A 187 -7.19 -7.17 -10.56
C GLY A 187 -7.70 -8.61 -10.71
N MET A 188 -7.34 -9.33 -11.78
CA MET A 188 -7.88 -10.66 -12.09
C MET A 188 -6.77 -11.69 -12.30
N TRP A 189 -6.93 -12.86 -11.71
CA TRP A 189 -6.03 -13.99 -11.90
C TRP A 189 -6.49 -14.89 -13.04
N ALA A 190 -5.56 -15.30 -13.91
CA ALA A 190 -5.84 -16.33 -14.90
C ALA A 190 -6.10 -17.69 -14.22
N ALA A 191 -6.98 -18.51 -14.79
CA ALA A 191 -7.28 -19.84 -14.25
C ALA A 191 -6.03 -20.73 -14.12
N SER A 192 -5.07 -20.59 -15.03
CA SER A 192 -3.79 -21.31 -15.00
C SER A 192 -2.88 -20.93 -13.81
N SER A 193 -3.05 -19.72 -13.24
CA SER A 193 -2.22 -19.23 -12.12
C SER A 193 -2.34 -20.12 -10.89
N MET A 194 -3.49 -20.76 -10.72
CA MET A 194 -3.79 -21.63 -9.60
C MET A 194 -3.07 -22.98 -9.70
N MET A 195 -3.07 -23.57 -10.90
CA MET A 195 -2.29 -24.77 -11.20
C MET A 195 -0.80 -24.48 -11.09
N PHE A 196 -0.36 -23.33 -11.59
CA PHE A 196 1.01 -22.86 -11.43
C PHE A 196 1.39 -22.72 -9.96
N TYR A 197 0.57 -22.02 -9.15
CA TYR A 197 0.84 -21.81 -7.73
C TYR A 197 0.96 -23.14 -6.99
N SER A 198 0.03 -24.07 -7.24
CA SER A 198 0.07 -25.40 -6.64
C SER A 198 1.35 -26.15 -7.03
N ALA A 199 1.68 -26.21 -8.32
CA ALA A 199 2.89 -26.89 -8.80
C ALA A 199 4.18 -26.25 -8.25
N MET A 200 4.20 -24.92 -8.10
CA MET A 200 5.38 -24.19 -7.62
C MET A 200 5.53 -24.24 -6.10
N PHE A 201 4.45 -24.11 -5.33
CA PHE A 201 4.56 -23.85 -3.89
C PHE A 201 4.00 -24.97 -3.01
N ALA A 202 3.37 -26.01 -3.58
CA ALA A 202 2.93 -27.15 -2.79
C ALA A 202 4.11 -27.76 -2.01
N GLY A 203 3.91 -27.91 -0.70
CA GLY A 203 4.90 -28.46 0.22
C GLY A 203 6.13 -27.59 0.49
N MET A 204 6.24 -26.39 -0.10
CA MET A 204 7.36 -25.49 0.17
C MET A 204 7.17 -24.85 1.56
N ALA A 205 8.17 -25.02 2.42
CA ALA A 205 8.12 -24.44 3.75
C ALA A 205 8.16 -22.92 3.66
N GLY A 206 7.31 -22.25 4.43
CA GLY A 206 7.29 -20.78 4.50
C GLY A 206 6.51 -20.09 3.38
N THR A 207 5.76 -20.82 2.55
CA THR A 207 4.77 -20.25 1.61
C THR A 207 3.36 -20.70 2.00
N PRO A 208 2.31 -19.90 1.72
CA PRO A 208 0.92 -20.30 1.91
C PRO A 208 0.58 -21.56 1.11
N SER A 209 -0.43 -22.30 1.59
CA SER A 209 -0.90 -23.48 0.88
C SER A 209 -1.65 -23.08 -0.41
N PRO A 210 -1.75 -23.99 -1.39
CA PRO A 210 -2.56 -23.75 -2.59
C PRO A 210 -4.02 -23.39 -2.26
N GLU A 211 -4.58 -23.96 -1.20
CA GLU A 211 -5.94 -23.64 -0.73
C GLU A 211 -6.04 -22.22 -0.17
N ALA A 212 -5.01 -21.75 0.54
CA ALA A 212 -4.95 -20.37 1.02
C ALA A 212 -4.82 -19.38 -0.16
N PHE A 213 -4.07 -19.74 -1.20
CA PHE A 213 -4.03 -18.97 -2.43
C PHE A 213 -5.37 -18.98 -3.16
N GLU A 214 -6.07 -20.12 -3.19
CA GLU A 214 -7.41 -20.29 -3.76
C GLU A 214 -8.44 -19.36 -3.13
N ALA A 215 -8.43 -19.28 -1.80
CA ALA A 215 -9.43 -18.55 -1.03
C ALA A 215 -9.55 -17.07 -1.40
N GLY A 216 -8.45 -16.42 -1.81
CA GLY A 216 -8.50 -15.07 -2.40
C GLY A 216 -8.87 -13.94 -1.44
N ASP A 217 -8.75 -14.15 -0.13
CA ASP A 217 -9.01 -13.14 0.92
C ASP A 217 -7.71 -12.72 1.64
N PHE A 218 -6.63 -12.58 0.88
CA PHE A 218 -5.31 -12.26 1.38
C PHE A 218 -5.11 -10.75 1.50
N GLY A 219 -4.84 -10.25 2.71
CA GLY A 219 -4.51 -8.84 2.93
C GLY A 219 -5.70 -7.86 2.91
N GLY A 220 -6.95 -8.36 3.03
CA GLY A 220 -8.17 -7.53 3.03
C GLY A 220 -8.22 -6.42 4.10
N ASP A 221 -7.37 -6.47 5.12
CA ASP A 221 -7.35 -5.49 6.22
C ASP A 221 -6.51 -4.22 5.94
N MET A 222 -5.68 -4.23 4.88
CA MET A 222 -4.75 -3.14 4.55
C MET A 222 -5.04 -2.43 3.21
N GLY A 223 -5.80 -3.04 2.29
CA GLY A 223 -6.06 -2.49 0.94
C GLY A 223 -7.52 -2.17 0.62
N GLY A 224 -8.47 -2.55 1.47
CA GLY A 224 -9.91 -2.40 1.20
C GLY A 224 -10.46 -0.96 1.29
N ASP A 225 -9.64 0.03 1.61
CA ASP A 225 -10.09 1.42 1.85
C ASP A 225 -9.16 2.48 1.22
N MET A 226 -8.53 2.15 0.08
CA MET A 226 -8.03 3.14 -0.88
C MET A 226 -8.67 2.87 -2.24
N GLY A 227 -9.79 3.54 -2.50
CA GLY A 227 -10.50 3.41 -3.78
C GLY A 227 -11.89 4.03 -3.84
N GLY A 228 -12.45 4.52 -2.73
CA GLY A 228 -13.67 5.32 -2.73
C GLY A 228 -13.41 6.83 -2.86
N MET A 229 -12.69 7.27 -3.90
CA MET A 229 -12.71 8.69 -4.33
C MET A 229 -13.96 8.97 -5.19
N ASP A 230 -15.11 8.39 -4.81
CA ASP A 230 -16.45 8.61 -5.38
C ASP A 230 -17.41 9.15 -4.29
N GLY A 231 -16.85 9.86 -3.30
CA GLY A 231 -17.58 10.36 -2.12
C GLY A 231 -17.68 11.87 -2.00
N MET A 232 -17.41 12.65 -3.06
CA MET A 232 -17.60 14.12 -3.06
C MET A 232 -18.87 14.53 -3.83
N SER A 233 -19.98 13.82 -3.57
CA SER A 233 -21.31 14.22 -4.03
C SER A 233 -22.31 14.40 -2.88
N ASP A 234 -21.85 14.50 -1.63
CA ASP A 234 -22.71 14.88 -0.50
C ASP A 234 -22.29 16.23 0.11
N VAL A 235 -22.40 17.26 -0.73
CA VAL A 235 -22.60 18.63 -0.26
C VAL A 235 -24.05 19.00 -0.60
N GLY A 236 -24.90 18.91 0.42
CA GLY A 236 -26.09 19.77 0.53
C GLY A 236 -27.38 19.22 -0.05
N GLY A 237 -28.04 18.34 0.70
CA GLY A 237 -29.50 18.23 0.63
C GLY A 237 -30.17 19.49 1.22
N ALA A 238 -30.59 20.41 0.36
CA ALA A 238 -31.63 21.39 0.66
C ALA A 238 -32.35 21.82 -0.63
N GLU A 239 -33.52 21.21 -0.82
CA GLU A 239 -34.71 21.65 -1.54
C GLU A 239 -34.64 22.94 -2.38
N GLY A 240 -35.00 22.84 -3.67
CA GLY A 240 -35.25 24.03 -4.49
C GLY A 240 -35.45 23.78 -5.98
N LEU A 241 -36.63 23.28 -6.34
CA LEU A 241 -37.42 23.59 -7.53
C LEU A 241 -36.73 24.33 -8.71
N GLY A 242 -36.87 23.76 -9.91
CA GLY A 242 -37.11 24.57 -11.11
C GLY A 242 -36.22 24.28 -12.32
N ASP A 243 -36.87 23.69 -13.34
CA ASP A 243 -36.87 24.24 -14.71
C ASP A 243 -35.57 24.27 -15.54
N MET A 244 -35.45 23.30 -16.45
CA MET A 244 -35.19 23.46 -17.90
C MET A 244 -34.79 22.07 -18.44
N GLY A 245 -35.60 21.39 -19.27
CA GLY A 245 -35.72 21.66 -20.70
C GLY A 245 -34.39 21.33 -21.39
N GLY A 246 -34.17 20.18 -22.03
CA GLY A 246 -34.96 19.57 -23.09
C GLY A 246 -34.19 19.74 -24.42
N PHE A 247 -33.94 18.62 -25.12
CA PHE A 247 -33.51 18.50 -26.52
C PHE A 247 -32.09 19.02 -26.85
N GLU A 248 -31.35 18.62 -27.88
CA GLU A 248 -31.34 17.55 -28.89
C GLU A 248 -30.24 17.98 -29.88
N GLY A 249 -29.45 17.04 -30.41
CA GLY A 249 -28.93 17.10 -31.78
C GLY A 249 -27.90 18.16 -32.21
N GLY A 250 -26.95 17.69 -33.02
CA GLY A 250 -26.43 18.47 -34.13
C GLY A 250 -24.98 18.92 -34.01
N GLY A 251 -24.10 18.21 -34.69
CA GLY A 251 -22.81 18.77 -35.08
C GLY A 251 -23.00 19.89 -36.11
N PHE A 252 -22.06 20.83 -36.14
CA PHE A 252 -21.68 21.51 -37.37
C PHE A 252 -20.21 21.94 -37.28
N ASP A 253 -19.53 21.58 -38.35
CA ASP A 253 -18.26 22.07 -38.89
C ASP A 253 -18.19 23.62 -38.89
N GLY A 254 -16.98 24.19 -38.75
CA GLY A 254 -16.84 25.63 -38.85
C GLY A 254 -15.52 26.25 -38.40
N GLY A 255 -14.50 26.16 -39.24
CA GLY A 255 -13.64 27.31 -39.54
C GLY A 255 -12.44 27.55 -38.63
N GLY A 256 -11.26 27.57 -39.25
CA GLY A 256 -9.96 27.67 -38.59
C GLY A 256 -9.64 29.02 -37.95
N PHE A 257 -8.70 28.96 -37.02
CA PHE A 257 -7.85 30.10 -36.65
C PHE A 257 -6.43 29.60 -36.44
N ASP A 258 -5.59 30.03 -37.39
CA ASP A 258 -4.13 30.00 -37.37
C ASP A 258 -3.64 31.05 -36.36
N PHE A 259 -2.79 30.65 -35.42
CA PHE A 259 -1.91 31.55 -34.67
C PHE A 259 -0.60 30.84 -34.35
N GLY A 260 0.33 30.90 -35.30
CA GLY A 260 1.75 30.81 -35.00
C GLY A 260 2.22 32.02 -34.19
N PHE A 261 2.99 31.76 -33.14
CA PHE A 261 3.91 32.74 -32.56
C PHE A 261 5.24 32.05 -32.27
N ASP A 262 6.26 32.56 -32.95
CA ASP A 262 7.69 32.27 -32.86
C ASP A 262 8.31 33.30 -31.92
N PHE A 263 8.95 32.86 -30.83
CA PHE A 263 10.00 33.55 -30.06
C PHE A 263 10.83 32.52 -29.29
#